data_AF-F6DTR1-F1
#
_entry.id   AF-F6DTR1-F1
#
_cell.length_a   1.000
_cell.length_b   1.000
_cell.length_c   1.000
_cell.angle_alpha   90.00
_cell.angle_beta   90.00
_cell.angle_gamma   90.00
#
_symmetry.space_group_name_H-M   'P 1'
#
loop_
_entity.id
_entity.type
_entity.pdbx_description
1 polymer ?
#
loop_
_entity_poly.entity_id
_entity_poly.type
_entity_poly.pdbx_seq_one_letter_code
_entity_poly.pdbx_strand_id
1 'polypeptide(L)'
;MNRVIIILTSIFIMSFCASANAAPEIKININGRYVNFATDAGKPYLDENNRTQVPLKATMEEAGAIVKWDGENQVAIVEKNNTVIKVPIGKSYIFVDDKQVANDTQAVVKNGRTYLPISVVLKNLAFTVKWDDATQTVYAVHYGDLVKEDEQLVDEMWENAETAQDVINSIDATIDHERFQDQITELTERQVLNNLFNEPIKINIPKEDDPN
;
A
#
# COMPACT_ATOMS: atom_id res chain seq x y z
N MET A 1 26.14 -66.53 -17.57
CA MET A 1 25.20 -66.21 -16.46
C MET A 1 26.04 -65.58 -15.36
N ASN A 2 26.01 -64.29 -15.02
CA ASN A 2 24.90 -63.34 -14.92
C ASN A 2 25.37 -61.91 -15.26
N ARG A 3 24.80 -61.33 -16.33
CA ARG A 3 24.90 -59.92 -16.71
C ARG A 3 23.80 -59.14 -15.98
N VAL A 4 23.95 -58.84 -14.68
CA VAL A 4 22.90 -58.09 -13.93
C VAL A 4 23.44 -57.07 -12.92
N ILE A 5 24.74 -56.97 -12.66
CA ILE A 5 25.29 -56.13 -11.56
C ILE A 5 25.64 -54.70 -12.03
N ILE A 6 24.82 -54.06 -12.86
CA ILE A 6 25.00 -52.63 -13.22
C ILE A 6 23.71 -51.81 -13.01
N ILE A 7 22.58 -52.44 -12.71
CA ILE A 7 21.28 -51.74 -12.62
C ILE A 7 20.93 -51.26 -11.19
N LEU A 8 21.73 -51.61 -10.17
CA LEU A 8 21.36 -51.30 -8.77
C LEU A 8 21.90 -49.98 -8.20
N THR A 9 22.79 -49.26 -8.90
CA THR A 9 23.32 -47.96 -8.44
C THR A 9 22.56 -46.75 -9.01
N SER A 10 21.58 -46.97 -9.90
CA SER A 10 20.89 -45.90 -10.63
C SER A 10 19.57 -45.43 -9.99
N ILE A 11 19.18 -45.96 -8.82
CA ILE A 11 17.94 -45.59 -8.10
C ILE A 11 18.27 -44.82 -6.80
N PHE A 12 19.40 -44.12 -6.78
CA PHE A 12 19.69 -43.09 -5.77
C PHE A 12 19.74 -41.69 -6.40
N ILE A 13 18.90 -41.45 -7.40
CA ILE A 13 18.44 -40.08 -7.70
C ILE A 13 17.26 -39.89 -6.75
N MET A 14 17.63 -39.71 -5.47
CA MET A 14 16.72 -39.30 -4.41
C MET A 14 16.22 -37.93 -4.83
N SER A 15 15.04 -37.98 -5.44
CA SER A 15 14.23 -36.84 -5.86
C SER A 15 13.99 -35.99 -4.64
N PHE A 16 14.93 -35.10 -4.35
CA PHE A 16 14.75 -33.97 -3.48
C PHE A 16 13.90 -32.98 -4.27
N CYS A 17 12.60 -33.29 -4.36
CA CYS A 17 11.62 -32.27 -4.68
C CYS A 17 11.61 -31.33 -3.47
N ALA A 18 12.55 -30.38 -3.47
CA ALA A 18 12.45 -29.23 -2.59
C ALA A 18 11.09 -28.59 -2.90
N SER A 19 10.16 -28.69 -1.96
CA SER A 19 8.94 -27.92 -2.01
C SER A 19 9.36 -26.46 -1.94
N ALA A 20 9.48 -25.83 -3.11
CA ALA A 20 9.74 -24.41 -3.21
C ALA A 20 8.46 -23.71 -2.73
N ASN A 21 8.37 -23.48 -1.42
CA ASN A 21 7.42 -22.53 -0.88
C ASN A 21 7.81 -21.17 -1.45
N ALA A 22 7.05 -20.72 -2.44
CA ALA A 22 7.22 -19.38 -2.99
C ALA A 22 7.06 -18.39 -1.83
N ALA A 23 8.03 -17.48 -1.69
CA ALA A 23 7.93 -16.41 -0.72
C ALA A 23 6.62 -15.65 -0.96
N PRO A 24 5.90 -15.25 0.09
CA PRO A 24 4.64 -14.55 -0.06
C PRO A 24 4.86 -13.26 -0.87
N GLU A 25 3.99 -13.05 -1.87
CA GLU A 25 4.06 -11.87 -2.74
C GLU A 25 3.40 -10.69 -2.04
N ILE A 26 4.16 -9.60 -1.88
CA ILE A 26 3.67 -8.36 -1.30
C ILE A 26 2.78 -7.65 -2.31
N LYS A 27 1.57 -7.29 -1.89
CA LYS A 27 0.58 -6.60 -2.72
C LYS A 27 0.38 -5.17 -2.24
N ILE A 28 0.04 -4.28 -3.17
CA ILE A 28 -0.34 -2.90 -2.84
C ILE A 28 -1.73 -2.66 -3.42
N ASN A 29 -2.65 -2.19 -2.58
CA ASN A 29 -3.99 -1.77 -2.95
C ASN A 29 -4.16 -0.28 -2.65
N ILE A 30 -4.57 0.48 -3.65
CA ILE A 30 -4.78 1.93 -3.58
C ILE A 30 -6.23 2.21 -3.97
N ASN A 31 -7.00 2.79 -3.05
CA ASN A 31 -8.41 3.12 -3.28
C ASN A 31 -9.23 1.93 -3.82
N GLY A 32 -8.95 0.72 -3.32
CA GLY A 32 -9.62 -0.51 -3.76
C GLY A 32 -9.00 -1.20 -4.98
N ARG A 33 -8.08 -0.53 -5.71
CA ARG A 33 -7.42 -1.08 -6.91
C ARG A 33 -6.04 -1.65 -6.58
N TYR A 34 -5.74 -2.86 -7.05
CA TYR A 34 -4.41 -3.45 -6.87
C TYR A 34 -3.43 -2.91 -7.91
N VAL A 35 -2.27 -2.44 -7.43
CA VAL A 35 -1.18 -1.99 -8.30
C VAL A 35 -0.67 -3.18 -9.11
N ASN A 36 -0.69 -3.05 -10.43
CA ASN A 36 -0.16 -4.08 -11.31
C ASN A 36 1.36 -3.92 -11.47
N PHE A 37 2.12 -4.78 -10.81
CA PHE A 37 3.56 -4.88 -10.98
C PHE A 37 3.91 -5.79 -12.18
N ALA A 38 3.71 -5.26 -13.38
CA ALA A 38 4.19 -5.90 -14.61
C ALA A 38 5.69 -6.23 -14.50
N THR A 39 6.17 -7.19 -15.29
CA THR A 39 7.57 -7.65 -15.26
C THR A 39 8.57 -6.50 -15.40
N ASP A 40 8.18 -5.48 -16.16
CA ASP A 40 8.92 -4.25 -16.42
C ASP A 40 8.45 -3.06 -15.55
N ALA A 41 7.67 -3.27 -14.49
CA ALA A 41 7.36 -2.31 -13.42
C ALA A 41 8.21 -2.56 -12.15
N GLY A 42 8.79 -3.76 -12.03
CA GLY A 42 9.54 -4.19 -10.85
C GLY A 42 8.58 -4.66 -9.75
N LYS A 43 9.08 -5.42 -8.78
CA LYS A 43 8.24 -6.02 -7.73
C LYS A 43 8.59 -5.50 -6.35
N PRO A 44 7.61 -5.37 -5.44
CA PRO A 44 7.89 -5.02 -4.06
C PRO A 44 8.76 -6.07 -3.37
N TYR A 45 9.54 -5.66 -2.39
CA TYR A 45 10.38 -6.57 -1.58
C TYR A 45 10.65 -5.99 -0.19
N LEU A 46 11.11 -6.81 0.76
CA LEU A 46 11.60 -6.33 2.06
C LEU A 46 13.08 -6.03 1.99
N ASP A 47 13.50 -4.85 2.48
CA ASP A 47 14.92 -4.56 2.68
C ASP A 47 15.48 -5.18 3.97
N GLU A 48 16.77 -4.97 4.21
CA GLU A 48 17.49 -5.45 5.40
C GLU A 48 16.94 -4.88 6.72
N ASN A 49 16.17 -3.79 6.65
CA ASN A 49 15.53 -3.13 7.79
C ASN A 49 14.06 -3.55 7.97
N ASN A 50 13.62 -4.62 7.29
CA ASN A 50 12.22 -5.09 7.27
C ASN A 50 11.23 -4.00 6.82
N ARG A 51 11.64 -3.14 5.89
CA ARG A 51 10.75 -2.14 5.25
C ARG A 51 10.33 -2.64 3.88
N THR A 52 9.04 -2.52 3.59
CA THR A 52 8.47 -2.82 2.28
C THR A 52 8.90 -1.78 1.26
N GLN A 53 9.86 -2.15 0.42
CA GLN A 53 10.34 -1.39 -0.72
C GLN A 53 9.43 -1.62 -1.92
N VAL A 54 9.00 -0.54 -2.56
CA VAL A 54 8.07 -0.61 -3.68
C VAL A 54 8.58 0.24 -4.84
N PRO A 55 8.41 -0.19 -6.12
CA PRO A 55 8.70 0.67 -7.26
C PRO A 55 7.88 1.96 -7.17
N LEU A 56 8.57 3.09 -6.98
CA LEU A 56 7.95 4.39 -6.74
C LEU A 56 6.97 4.75 -7.86
N LYS A 57 7.44 4.69 -9.11
CA LYS A 57 6.67 5.10 -10.29
C LYS A 57 5.35 4.35 -10.42
N ALA A 58 5.40 3.01 -10.50
CA ALA A 58 4.21 2.18 -10.69
C ALA A 58 3.15 2.41 -9.60
N THR A 59 3.60 2.63 -8.37
CA THR A 59 2.69 2.80 -7.23
C THR A 59 2.11 4.21 -7.15
N MET A 60 2.92 5.22 -7.48
CA MET A 60 2.47 6.61 -7.45
C MET A 60 1.57 6.94 -8.64
N GLU A 61 1.80 6.33 -9.81
CA GLU A 61 0.90 6.45 -10.95
C GLU A 61 -0.49 5.87 -10.63
N GLU A 62 -0.57 4.70 -9.99
CA GLU A 62 -1.85 4.15 -9.49
C GLU A 62 -2.49 5.05 -8.42
N ALA A 63 -1.68 5.78 -7.64
CA ALA A 63 -2.16 6.80 -6.69
C ALA A 63 -2.62 8.11 -7.35
N GLY A 64 -2.65 8.18 -8.69
CA GLY A 64 -3.02 9.38 -9.44
C GLY A 64 -1.97 10.49 -9.39
N ALA A 65 -0.72 10.17 -9.04
CA ALA A 65 0.39 11.10 -9.02
C ALA A 65 1.23 11.02 -10.30
N ILE A 66 1.85 12.13 -10.66
CA ILE A 66 2.81 12.22 -11.75
C ILE A 66 4.21 12.01 -11.18
N VAL A 67 5.00 11.13 -11.80
CA VAL A 67 6.40 10.89 -11.38
C VAL A 67 7.36 11.33 -12.48
N LYS A 68 8.26 12.25 -12.14
CA LYS A 68 9.34 12.75 -12.98
C LYS A 68 10.69 12.32 -12.42
N TRP A 69 11.70 12.31 -13.29
CA TRP A 69 13.07 11.99 -12.92
C TRP A 69 14.00 13.15 -13.26
N ASP A 70 14.73 13.63 -12.27
CA ASP A 70 15.86 14.53 -12.44
C ASP A 70 17.14 13.70 -12.40
N GLY A 71 17.71 13.44 -13.58
CA GLY A 71 18.91 12.63 -13.72
C GLY A 71 20.20 13.35 -13.34
N GLU A 72 20.22 14.68 -13.36
CA GLU A 72 21.40 15.46 -12.98
C GLU A 72 21.60 15.41 -11.46
N ASN A 73 20.52 15.59 -10.71
CA ASN A 73 20.56 15.57 -9.25
C ASN A 73 20.27 14.20 -8.63
N GLN A 74 19.93 13.20 -9.44
CA GLN A 74 19.49 11.87 -9.00
C GLN A 74 18.30 11.96 -8.02
N VAL A 75 17.23 12.63 -8.46
CA VAL A 75 16.02 12.87 -7.66
C VAL A 75 14.79 12.40 -8.42
N ALA A 76 13.98 11.55 -7.80
CA ALA A 76 12.63 11.29 -8.28
C ALA A 76 11.67 12.34 -7.71
N ILE A 77 10.83 12.93 -8.56
CA ILE A 77 9.90 13.99 -8.19
C ILE A 77 8.49 13.45 -8.37
N VAL A 78 7.70 13.47 -7.32
CA VAL A 78 6.30 13.04 -7.30
C VAL A 78 5.42 14.28 -7.12
N GLU A 79 4.45 14.45 -7.99
CA GLU A 79 3.52 15.56 -7.97
C GLU A 79 2.08 15.01 -7.93
N LYS A 80 1.31 15.36 -6.90
CA LYS A 80 -0.12 15.07 -6.84
C LYS A 80 -0.84 16.26 -6.23
N ASN A 81 -1.90 16.71 -6.88
CA ASN A 81 -2.62 17.93 -6.50
C ASN A 81 -1.63 19.12 -6.34
N ASN A 82 -1.54 19.70 -5.15
CA ASN A 82 -0.66 20.83 -4.85
C ASN A 82 0.56 20.43 -4.00
N THR A 83 0.85 19.14 -3.89
CA THR A 83 1.97 18.62 -3.09
C THR A 83 3.08 18.12 -4.00
N VAL A 84 4.30 18.58 -3.74
CA VAL A 84 5.51 18.14 -4.46
C VAL A 84 6.42 17.41 -3.49
N ILE A 85 6.74 16.16 -3.84
CA ILE A 85 7.65 15.32 -3.08
C ILE A 85 8.91 15.05 -3.89
N LYS A 86 10.08 15.41 -3.35
CA LYS A 86 11.39 15.13 -3.95
C LYS A 86 12.07 14.01 -3.18
N VAL A 87 12.44 12.95 -3.88
CA VAL A 87 13.06 11.73 -3.35
C VAL A 87 14.49 11.63 -3.87
N PRO A 88 15.48 12.16 -3.14
CA PRO A 88 16.88 12.02 -3.49
C PRO A 88 17.38 10.59 -3.27
N ILE A 89 18.07 10.02 -4.26
CA ILE A 89 18.61 8.66 -4.18
C ILE A 89 19.78 8.59 -3.18
N GLY A 90 19.87 7.49 -2.43
CA GLY A 90 20.91 7.24 -1.43
C GLY A 90 20.76 8.05 -0.15
N LYS A 91 19.61 8.72 0.06
CA LYS A 91 19.32 9.51 1.25
C LYS A 91 18.19 8.88 2.05
N SER A 92 18.29 8.97 3.37
CA SER A 92 17.27 8.56 4.35
C SER A 92 16.32 9.71 4.69
N TYR A 93 16.02 10.55 3.71
CA TYR A 93 15.05 11.64 3.82
C TYR A 93 14.45 11.95 2.46
N ILE A 94 13.28 12.58 2.47
CA ILE A 94 12.62 13.17 1.31
C ILE A 94 12.37 14.64 1.58
N PHE A 95 11.99 15.41 0.56
CA PHE A 95 11.41 16.73 0.74
C PHE A 95 9.93 16.72 0.38
N VAL A 96 9.10 17.36 1.19
CA VAL A 96 7.68 17.58 0.95
C VAL A 96 7.46 19.08 1.00
N ASP A 97 7.09 19.68 -0.13
CA ASP A 97 6.96 21.14 -0.29
C ASP A 97 8.20 21.87 0.28
N ASP A 98 9.38 21.41 -0.15
CA ASP A 98 10.72 21.86 0.24
C ASP A 98 11.10 21.68 1.73
N LYS A 99 10.24 21.05 2.55
CA LYS A 99 10.56 20.67 3.92
C LYS A 99 11.12 19.26 3.98
N GLN A 100 12.24 19.09 4.67
CA GLN A 100 12.85 17.77 4.84
C GLN A 100 12.04 16.91 5.80
N VAL A 101 11.72 15.69 5.37
CA VAL A 101 11.02 14.65 6.15
C VAL A 101 11.91 13.41 6.21
N ALA A 102 12.10 12.86 7.41
CA ALA A 102 12.90 11.65 7.59
C ALA A 102 12.25 10.45 6.86
N ASN A 103 13.09 9.56 6.35
CA ASN A 103 12.69 8.29 5.76
C ASN A 103 13.45 7.16 6.47
N ASP A 104 12.75 6.09 6.83
CA ASP A 104 13.29 5.03 7.70
C ASP A 104 14.47 4.27 7.08
N THR A 105 14.61 4.33 5.76
CA THR A 105 15.69 3.71 4.99
C THR A 105 16.02 4.59 3.78
N GLN A 106 17.06 4.24 3.04
CA GLN A 106 17.47 5.02 1.89
C GLN A 106 16.62 4.68 0.66
N ALA A 107 16.30 5.69 -0.15
CA ALA A 107 15.79 5.44 -1.49
C ALA A 107 16.91 4.84 -2.35
N VAL A 108 16.64 3.73 -3.05
CA VAL A 108 17.64 3.01 -3.84
C VAL A 108 17.20 2.86 -5.29
N VAL A 109 18.15 2.78 -6.21
CA VAL A 109 17.89 2.41 -7.59
C VAL A 109 18.25 0.95 -7.80
N LYS A 110 17.28 0.13 -8.21
CA LYS A 110 17.47 -1.29 -8.53
C LYS A 110 16.86 -1.58 -9.90
N ASN A 111 17.65 -2.14 -10.81
CA ASN A 111 17.23 -2.44 -12.19
C ASN A 111 16.59 -1.22 -12.90
N GLY A 112 17.18 -0.03 -12.73
CA GLY A 112 16.70 1.20 -13.35
C GLY A 112 15.45 1.82 -12.73
N ARG A 113 15.04 1.39 -11.53
CA ARG A 113 13.84 1.89 -10.85
C ARG A 113 14.17 2.39 -9.46
N THR A 114 13.52 3.47 -9.06
CA THR A 114 13.56 3.97 -7.68
C THR A 114 12.66 3.12 -6.78
N TYR A 115 13.23 2.65 -5.68
CA TYR A 115 12.53 1.96 -4.60
C TYR A 115 12.72 2.73 -3.29
N LEU A 116 11.66 2.79 -2.51
CA LEU A 116 11.66 3.32 -1.14
C LEU A 116 10.45 2.74 -0.37
N PRO A 117 10.41 2.89 0.97
CA PRO A 117 9.22 2.60 1.74
C PRO A 117 8.06 3.49 1.28
N ILE A 118 7.07 2.89 0.65
CA ILE A 118 5.99 3.64 0.00
C ILE A 118 5.13 4.44 0.99
N SER A 119 5.08 3.97 2.24
CA SER A 119 4.26 4.57 3.30
C SER A 119 4.61 6.04 3.56
N VAL A 120 5.88 6.44 3.46
CA VAL A 120 6.28 7.83 3.71
C VAL A 120 5.73 8.75 2.63
N VAL A 121 5.78 8.34 1.35
CA VAL A 121 5.26 9.14 0.24
C VAL A 121 3.74 9.22 0.30
N LEU A 122 3.07 8.07 0.44
CA LEU A 122 1.60 8.00 0.49
C LEU A 122 1.01 8.83 1.64
N LYS A 123 1.57 8.76 2.85
CA LYS A 123 1.10 9.55 4.00
C LYS A 123 1.21 11.05 3.75
N ASN A 124 2.29 11.50 3.11
CA ASN A 124 2.47 12.92 2.76
C ASN A 124 1.58 13.36 1.59
N LEU A 125 1.04 12.42 0.82
CA LEU A 125 -0.03 12.67 -0.16
C LEU A 125 -1.44 12.47 0.44
N ALA A 126 -1.57 12.54 1.77
CA ALA A 126 -2.82 12.40 2.53
C ALA A 126 -3.53 11.02 2.43
N PHE A 127 -2.81 9.97 2.06
CA PHE A 127 -3.34 8.60 2.15
C PHE A 127 -3.23 8.07 3.58
N THR A 128 -4.27 7.37 4.02
CA THR A 128 -4.21 6.47 5.17
C THR A 128 -3.62 5.14 4.72
N VAL A 129 -2.55 4.68 5.37
CA VAL A 129 -1.83 3.45 4.98
C VAL A 129 -1.90 2.42 6.10
N LYS A 130 -2.31 1.19 5.77
CA LYS A 130 -2.36 0.03 6.67
C LYS A 130 -1.66 -1.16 6.05
N TRP A 131 -0.94 -1.92 6.88
CA TRP A 131 -0.41 -3.24 6.52
C TRP A 131 -1.36 -4.33 7.01
N ASP A 132 -1.61 -5.32 6.17
CA ASP A 132 -2.25 -6.58 6.53
C ASP A 132 -1.24 -7.71 6.39
N ASP A 133 -0.88 -8.30 7.53
CA ASP A 133 0.11 -9.37 7.61
C ASP A 133 -0.42 -10.71 7.07
N ALA A 134 -1.72 -10.97 7.21
CA ALA A 134 -2.30 -12.23 6.76
C ALA A 134 -2.31 -12.34 5.23
N THR A 135 -2.56 -11.23 4.55
CA THR A 135 -2.60 -11.16 3.08
C THR A 135 -1.32 -10.59 2.46
N GLN A 136 -0.39 -10.11 3.30
CA GLN A 136 0.84 -9.41 2.90
C GLN A 136 0.53 -8.22 1.98
N THR A 137 -0.46 -7.42 2.37
CA THR A 137 -1.01 -6.32 1.55
C THR A 137 -0.84 -4.97 2.24
N VAL A 138 -0.31 -4.00 1.50
CA VAL A 138 -0.38 -2.58 1.87
C VAL A 138 -1.70 -2.02 1.32
N TYR A 139 -2.60 -1.61 2.19
CA TYR A 139 -3.81 -0.87 1.84
C TYR A 139 -3.57 0.62 2.01
N ALA A 140 -3.85 1.40 0.98
CA ALA A 140 -3.77 2.85 0.98
C ALA A 140 -5.11 3.44 0.52
N VAL A 141 -5.66 4.35 1.31
CA VAL A 141 -6.95 4.99 1.01
C VAL A 141 -6.80 6.50 1.11
N HIS A 142 -7.22 7.21 0.06
CA HIS A 142 -7.34 8.65 0.03
C HIS A 142 -8.81 9.04 -0.11
N TYR A 143 -9.42 9.46 1.00
CA TYR A 143 -10.86 9.74 1.06
C TYR A 143 -11.30 10.81 0.05
N GLY A 144 -10.49 11.85 -0.16
CA GLY A 144 -10.80 12.90 -1.12
C GLY A 144 -10.72 12.46 -2.59
N ASP A 145 -10.09 11.32 -2.90
CA ASP A 145 -10.11 10.78 -4.27
C ASP A 145 -11.39 9.97 -4.46
N LEU A 146 -11.77 9.16 -3.46
CA LEU A 146 -12.99 8.36 -3.49
C LEU A 146 -14.25 9.23 -3.65
N VAL A 147 -14.37 10.31 -2.88
CA VAL A 147 -15.53 11.22 -3.00
C VAL A 147 -15.60 11.85 -4.40
N LYS A 148 -14.46 12.21 -5.00
CA LYS A 148 -14.43 12.76 -6.36
C LYS A 148 -14.79 11.72 -7.42
N GLU A 149 -14.33 10.48 -7.26
CA GLU A 149 -14.72 9.37 -8.13
C GLU A 149 -16.24 9.14 -8.02
N ASP A 150 -16.81 9.13 -6.82
CA ASP A 150 -18.25 8.96 -6.60
C ASP A 150 -19.08 10.13 -7.18
N GLU A 151 -18.63 11.39 -7.00
CA GLU A 151 -19.28 12.57 -7.59
C GLU A 151 -19.26 12.51 -9.12
N GLN A 152 -18.13 12.16 -9.73
CA GLN A 152 -18.00 12.03 -11.19
C GLN A 152 -18.88 10.92 -11.75
N LEU A 153 -18.98 9.79 -11.05
CA LEU A 153 -19.86 8.70 -11.45
C LEU A 153 -21.32 9.15 -11.41
N VAL A 154 -21.74 9.87 -10.37
CA VAL A 154 -23.10 10.41 -10.29
C VAL A 154 -23.38 11.42 -11.40
N ASP A 155 -22.43 12.32 -11.69
CA ASP A 155 -22.56 13.28 -12.80
C ASP A 155 -22.67 12.58 -14.17
N GLU A 156 -21.85 11.55 -14.43
CA GLU A 156 -21.94 10.73 -15.64
C GLU A 156 -23.28 9.99 -15.74
N MET A 157 -23.80 9.51 -14.61
CA MET A 157 -25.13 8.87 -14.55
C MET A 157 -26.24 9.85 -14.89
N TRP A 158 -26.14 11.11 -14.45
CA TRP A 158 -27.09 12.16 -14.81
C TRP A 158 -27.04 12.54 -16.29
N GLU A 159 -25.85 12.60 -16.90
CA GLU A 159 -25.72 12.90 -18.34
C GLU A 159 -26.34 11.80 -19.23
N ASN A 160 -26.30 10.55 -18.77
CA ASN A 160 -26.75 9.39 -19.54
C ASN A 160 -28.16 8.91 -19.20
N ALA A 161 -28.82 9.50 -18.21
CA ALA A 161 -30.15 9.09 -17.78
C ALA A 161 -31.27 9.84 -18.51
N GLU A 162 -32.33 9.12 -18.91
CA GLU A 162 -33.53 9.74 -19.48
C GLU A 162 -34.39 10.40 -18.39
N THR A 163 -34.38 9.86 -17.15
CA THR A 163 -35.13 10.41 -16.02
C THR A 163 -34.36 10.36 -14.70
N ALA A 164 -34.76 11.18 -13.74
CA ALA A 164 -34.23 11.14 -12.37
C ALA A 164 -34.44 9.78 -11.68
N GLN A 165 -35.47 9.01 -12.06
CA GLN A 165 -35.73 7.70 -11.49
C GLN A 165 -34.70 6.66 -11.98
N ASP A 166 -34.18 6.80 -13.19
CA ASP A 166 -33.15 5.91 -13.74
C ASP A 166 -31.82 6.09 -13.01
N VAL A 167 -31.50 7.33 -12.62
CA VAL A 167 -30.34 7.63 -11.76
C VAL A 167 -30.52 7.01 -10.38
N ILE A 168 -31.69 7.17 -9.75
CA ILE A 168 -31.97 6.58 -8.43
C ILE A 168 -31.83 5.05 -8.46
N ASN A 169 -32.41 4.40 -9.48
CA ASN A 169 -32.35 2.94 -9.61
C ASN A 169 -30.93 2.42 -9.86
N SER A 170 -30.10 3.18 -10.58
CA SER A 170 -28.71 2.80 -10.86
C SER A 170 -27.76 3.10 -9.70
N ILE A 171 -28.05 4.14 -8.89
CA ILE A 171 -27.38 4.37 -7.60
C ILE A 171 -27.71 3.22 -6.64
N ASP A 172 -28.98 2.83 -6.49
CA ASP A 172 -29.40 1.73 -5.61
C ASP A 172 -28.83 0.36 -6.05
N ALA A 173 -28.57 0.17 -7.35
CA ALA A 173 -27.94 -1.05 -7.85
C ALA A 173 -26.41 -1.07 -7.64
N THR A 174 -25.77 0.10 -7.63
CA THR A 174 -24.32 0.27 -7.42
C THR A 174 -23.98 0.27 -5.93
N ILE A 175 -24.80 0.93 -5.11
CA ILE A 175 -24.73 0.91 -3.65
C ILE A 175 -25.41 -0.38 -3.21
N ASP A 176 -24.67 -1.48 -3.21
CA ASP A 176 -25.08 -2.69 -2.50
C ASP A 176 -25.26 -2.31 -1.01
N HIS A 177 -26.52 -2.08 -0.62
CA HIS A 177 -26.89 -1.41 0.62
C HIS A 177 -26.31 -2.14 1.85
N GLU A 178 -26.08 -3.46 1.75
CA GLU A 178 -25.39 -4.26 2.77
C GLU A 178 -23.90 -3.90 2.86
N ARG A 179 -23.20 -3.84 1.72
CA ARG A 179 -21.76 -3.59 1.68
C ARG A 179 -21.39 -2.17 2.16
N PHE A 180 -22.22 -1.18 1.86
CA PHE A 180 -21.97 0.20 2.28
C PHE A 180 -22.21 0.38 3.78
N GLN A 181 -23.26 -0.24 4.34
CA GLN A 181 -23.52 -0.21 5.78
C GLN A 181 -22.42 -0.96 6.55
N ASP A 182 -21.90 -2.07 6.03
CA ASP A 182 -20.78 -2.80 6.63
C ASP A 182 -19.49 -1.97 6.64
N GLN A 183 -19.19 -1.25 5.56
CA GLN A 183 -17.99 -0.39 5.49
C GLN A 183 -18.09 0.82 6.41
N ILE A 184 -19.25 1.47 6.48
CA ILE A 184 -19.48 2.58 7.42
C ILE A 184 -19.41 2.07 8.87
N THR A 185 -19.94 0.88 9.15
CA THR A 185 -19.87 0.25 10.48
C THR A 185 -18.42 -0.08 10.83
N GLU A 186 -17.65 -0.70 9.94
CA GLU A 186 -16.25 -1.03 10.19
C GLU A 186 -15.37 0.23 10.36
N LEU A 187 -15.63 1.29 9.58
CA LEU A 187 -14.91 2.57 9.70
C LEU A 187 -15.27 3.30 11.00
N THR A 188 -16.54 3.27 11.40
CA THR A 188 -17.01 3.86 12.65
C THR A 188 -16.44 3.10 13.85
N GLU A 189 -16.47 1.76 13.81
CA GLU A 189 -15.85 0.92 14.84
C GLU A 189 -14.35 1.15 14.93
N ARG A 190 -13.64 1.24 13.81
CA ARG A 190 -12.20 1.56 13.80
C ARG A 190 -11.90 2.95 14.36
N GLN A 191 -12.72 3.96 14.06
CA GLN A 191 -12.56 5.30 14.64
C GLN A 191 -12.84 5.30 16.15
N VAL A 192 -13.88 4.59 16.59
CA VAL A 192 -14.22 4.44 18.01
C VAL A 192 -13.12 3.68 18.75
N LEU A 193 -12.60 2.58 18.21
CA LEU A 193 -11.50 1.82 18.79
C LEU A 193 -10.21 2.65 18.85
N ASN A 194 -9.87 3.37 17.78
CA ASN A 194 -8.70 4.27 17.80
C ASN A 194 -8.84 5.35 18.89
N ASN A 195 -10.03 5.92 19.07
CA ASN A 195 -10.27 6.90 20.13
C ASN A 195 -10.26 6.27 21.54
N LEU A 196 -10.71 5.01 21.68
CA LEU A 196 -10.70 4.28 22.94
C LEU A 196 -9.31 3.78 23.36
N PHE A 197 -8.40 3.52 22.40
CA PHE A 197 -7.06 2.98 22.67
C PHE A 197 -5.91 3.99 22.55
N ASN A 198 -6.15 5.21 22.04
CA ASN A 198 -5.16 6.29 22.01
C ASN A 198 -5.41 7.44 23.02
N GLU A 199 -6.47 7.39 23.82
CA GLU A 199 -6.52 8.19 25.04
C GLU A 199 -5.55 7.56 26.06
N PRO A 200 -4.52 8.28 26.56
CA PRO A 200 -3.64 7.72 27.59
C PRO A 200 -4.48 7.37 28.83
N ILE A 201 -4.49 6.08 29.21
CA ILE A 201 -5.13 5.59 30.43
C ILE A 201 -4.57 6.41 31.60
N LYS A 202 -5.37 7.34 32.14
CA LYS A 202 -5.05 8.02 33.39
C LYS A 202 -5.32 7.04 34.53
N ILE A 203 -4.35 6.18 34.81
CA ILE A 203 -4.35 5.39 36.04
C ILE A 203 -4.07 6.37 37.18
N ASN A 204 -5.12 6.75 37.91
CA ASN A 204 -4.95 7.47 39.17
C ASN A 204 -4.46 6.45 40.22
N ILE A 205 -3.15 6.31 40.37
CA ILE A 205 -2.56 5.54 41.46
C ILE A 205 -2.79 6.36 42.75
N PRO A 206 -3.61 5.88 43.71
CA PRO A 206 -3.73 6.57 44.99
C PRO A 206 -2.36 6.61 45.65
N LYS A 207 -1.92 7.80 46.09
CA LYS A 207 -0.68 7.93 46.86
C LYS A 207 -0.83 7.11 48.13
N GLU A 208 0.13 6.21 48.34
CA GLU A 208 0.30 5.49 49.59
C GLU A 208 0.51 6.53 50.70
N ASP A 209 -0.34 6.48 51.74
CA ASP A 209 -0.22 7.35 52.90
C ASP A 209 1.14 7.07 53.57
N ASP A 210 2.02 8.06 53.54
CA ASP A 210 3.32 8.04 54.20
C ASP A 210 3.09 7.95 55.72
N PRO A 211 3.57 6.90 56.42
CA PRO A 211 3.32 6.76 57.85
C PRO A 211 4.19 7.74 58.63
N ASN A 212 3.55 8.74 59.26
CA ASN A 212 4.07 9.46 60.41
C ASN A 212 3.15 9.25 61.62
#